data_AF-A0A1V6KB37-F1
#
_entry.id   AF-A0A1V6KB37-F1
#
_cell.length_a   1.000
_cell.length_b   1.000
_cell.length_c   1.000
_cell.angle_alpha   90.00
_cell.angle_beta   90.00
_cell.angle_gamma   90.00
#
_symmetry.space_group_name_H-M   'P 1'
#
loop_
_entity.id
_entity.type
_entity.pdbx_description
1 polymer ?
#
loop_
_entity_poly.entity_id
_entity_poly.type
_entity_poly.pdbx_seq_one_letter_code
_entity_poly.pdbx_strand_id
1 'polypeptide(L)'
;MRRRRRSPSGGGSRSGAARVATEAAENVVSITLDEAAAPRSVTIFREVTGLKHHAVGKMPLVFRFEDVSLFKPKIGKGVGIIPENTPTGEVPAFTLAMTNDSRRGAGMVGIRETPNAEFGPTAEPLTGTNVIGKVLDAGSLAKMREGTTVYVREVK
;
A
#
# COMPACT_ATOMS: atom_id res chain seq x y z
N MET A 1 -38.30 -55.79 -11.48
CA MET A 1 -38.96 -54.69 -10.76
C MET A 1 -38.55 -54.72 -9.28
N ARG A 2 -37.57 -53.91 -8.85
CA ARG A 2 -37.27 -53.62 -7.43
C ARG A 2 -36.71 -52.20 -7.33
N ARG A 3 -37.32 -51.40 -6.45
CA ARG A 3 -37.13 -49.94 -6.31
C ARG A 3 -35.93 -49.59 -5.41
N ARG A 4 -35.24 -48.51 -5.82
CA ARG A 4 -34.61 -47.41 -5.06
C ARG A 4 -33.73 -47.75 -3.85
N ARG A 5 -32.51 -47.18 -3.84
CA ARG A 5 -32.12 -46.08 -2.93
C ARG A 5 -31.11 -45.17 -3.65
N ARG A 6 -31.50 -43.91 -3.91
CA ARG A 6 -30.60 -42.82 -4.27
C ARG A 6 -29.97 -42.29 -2.98
N SER A 7 -28.66 -42.25 -2.92
CA SER A 7 -27.90 -41.56 -1.87
C SER A 7 -28.08 -40.04 -2.02
N PRO A 8 -28.30 -39.27 -0.94
CA PRO A 8 -28.35 -37.82 -1.04
C PRO A 8 -26.94 -37.25 -1.21
N SER A 9 -26.80 -36.37 -2.18
CA SER A 9 -25.65 -35.48 -2.38
C SER A 9 -25.44 -34.62 -1.14
N GLY A 10 -24.32 -34.79 -0.46
CA GLY A 10 -23.88 -33.90 0.62
C GLY A 10 -23.57 -32.52 0.07
N GLY A 11 -24.44 -31.55 0.38
CA GLY A 11 -24.16 -30.13 0.22
C GLY A 11 -23.08 -29.73 1.23
N GLY A 12 -21.85 -29.56 0.75
CA GLY A 12 -20.75 -29.03 1.55
C GLY A 12 -20.99 -27.55 1.87
N SER A 13 -21.51 -27.27 3.06
CA SER A 13 -21.43 -25.94 3.67
C SER A 13 -19.95 -25.58 3.82
N ARG A 14 -19.49 -24.56 3.09
CA ARG A 14 -18.17 -23.98 3.32
C ARG A 14 -18.23 -23.19 4.62
N SER A 15 -17.87 -23.84 5.73
CA SER A 15 -17.51 -23.13 6.95
C SER A 15 -16.22 -22.37 6.70
N GLY A 16 -16.34 -21.12 6.24
CA GLY A 16 -15.20 -20.22 6.13
C GLY A 16 -14.75 -19.81 7.54
N ALA A 17 -13.65 -20.38 8.02
CA ALA A 17 -13.00 -19.89 9.22
C ALA A 17 -12.38 -18.51 8.91
N ALA A 18 -13.05 -17.43 9.35
CA ALA A 18 -12.47 -16.09 9.30
C ALA A 18 -11.50 -15.93 10.48
N ARG A 19 -10.24 -15.59 10.19
CA ARG A 19 -9.28 -15.16 11.21
C ARG A 19 -9.40 -13.65 11.38
N VAL A 20 -9.91 -13.23 12.53
CA VAL A 20 -9.89 -11.83 12.95
C VAL A 20 -8.56 -11.58 13.66
N ALA A 21 -7.85 -10.54 13.26
CA ALA A 21 -6.65 -10.06 13.93
C ALA A 21 -6.89 -8.61 14.36
N THR A 22 -6.49 -8.27 15.59
CA THR A 22 -6.53 -6.92 16.13
C THR A 22 -5.12 -6.37 16.18
N GLU A 23 -4.96 -5.08 15.90
CA GLU A 23 -3.71 -4.36 16.05
C GLU A 23 -3.91 -3.17 16.98
N ALA A 24 -2.87 -2.83 17.74
CA ALA A 24 -2.90 -1.63 18.56
C ALA A 24 -2.96 -0.40 17.65
N ALA A 25 -3.74 0.61 18.02
CA ALA A 25 -3.93 1.81 17.20
C ALA A 25 -2.60 2.53 16.89
N GLU A 26 -1.63 2.46 17.82
CA GLU A 26 -0.27 2.98 17.66
C GLU A 26 0.56 2.28 16.57
N ASN A 27 0.14 1.09 16.14
CA ASN A 27 0.77 0.33 15.06
C ASN A 27 0.15 0.64 13.68
N VAL A 28 -0.86 1.54 13.62
CA VAL A 28 -1.54 1.93 12.39
C VAL A 28 -1.11 3.34 11.99
N VAL A 29 -0.40 3.45 10.86
CA VAL A 29 0.07 4.73 10.33
C VAL A 29 -1.12 5.50 9.75
N SER A 30 -1.26 6.74 10.19
CA SER A 30 -2.26 7.66 9.64
C SER A 30 -1.68 8.36 8.42
N ILE A 31 -2.41 8.35 7.31
CA ILE A 31 -2.00 8.98 6.05
C ILE A 31 -3.13 9.86 5.49
N THR A 32 -2.79 10.85 4.68
CA THR A 32 -3.72 11.51 3.76
C THR A 32 -3.40 11.07 2.33
N LEU A 33 -4.41 11.05 1.45
CA LEU A 33 -4.23 10.76 0.03
C LEU A 33 -4.64 11.97 -0.82
N ASP A 34 -3.83 12.30 -1.82
CA ASP A 34 -4.06 13.43 -2.73
C ASP A 34 -4.76 12.94 -4.00
N GLU A 35 -6.06 12.67 -3.86
CA GLU A 35 -6.90 12.19 -4.97
C GLU A 35 -7.10 13.25 -6.06
N ALA A 36 -6.96 14.53 -5.74
CA ALA A 36 -7.07 15.62 -6.71
C ALA A 36 -5.85 15.66 -7.65
N ALA A 37 -4.64 15.48 -7.11
CA ALA A 37 -3.42 15.51 -7.90
C ALA A 37 -3.05 14.16 -8.53
N ALA A 38 -3.38 13.04 -7.87
CA ALA A 38 -2.97 11.69 -8.30
C ALA A 38 -4.12 10.65 -8.25
N PRO A 39 -5.27 10.89 -8.92
CA PRO A 39 -6.45 10.04 -8.78
C PRO A 39 -6.21 8.58 -9.17
N ARG A 40 -5.39 8.31 -10.19
CA ARG A 40 -5.16 6.93 -10.68
C ARG A 40 -4.25 6.17 -9.72
N SER A 41 -3.15 6.79 -9.29
CA SER A 41 -2.18 6.21 -8.37
C SER A 41 -2.81 6.00 -6.99
N VAL A 42 -3.64 6.94 -6.53
CA VAL A 42 -4.43 6.80 -5.28
C VAL A 42 -5.43 5.64 -5.40
N THR A 43 -6.12 5.49 -6.54
CA THR A 43 -7.03 4.36 -6.77
C THR A 43 -6.28 3.02 -6.69
N ILE A 44 -5.15 2.91 -7.38
CA ILE A 44 -4.30 1.71 -7.34
C ILE A 44 -3.82 1.44 -5.91
N PHE A 45 -3.33 2.46 -5.21
CA PHE A 45 -2.90 2.37 -3.83
C PHE A 45 -4.02 1.82 -2.93
N ARG A 46 -5.23 2.38 -3.02
CA ARG A 46 -6.38 1.91 -2.23
C ARG A 46 -6.74 0.46 -2.54
N GLU A 47 -6.65 0.04 -3.79
CA GLU A 47 -6.92 -1.35 -4.19
C GLU A 47 -5.87 -2.32 -3.63
N VAL A 48 -4.59 -2.02 -3.81
CA VAL A 48 -3.49 -2.96 -3.49
C VAL A 48 -3.19 -3.04 -2.01
N THR A 49 -3.55 -2.01 -1.25
CA THR A 49 -3.48 -2.01 0.22
C THR A 49 -4.76 -2.56 0.87
N GLY A 50 -5.88 -2.60 0.15
CA GLY A 50 -7.19 -2.97 0.67
C GLY A 50 -7.99 -1.81 1.27
N LEU A 51 -7.47 -0.58 1.28
CA LEU A 51 -8.20 0.61 1.76
C LEU A 51 -9.50 0.89 0.97
N LYS A 52 -9.62 0.39 -0.26
CA LYS A 52 -10.87 0.47 -1.04
C LYS A 52 -12.06 -0.21 -0.34
N HIS A 53 -11.80 -1.23 0.45
CA HIS A 53 -12.83 -2.08 1.07
C HIS A 53 -12.75 -2.11 2.61
N HIS A 54 -11.67 -1.61 3.19
CA HIS A 54 -11.38 -1.67 4.61
C HIS A 54 -10.91 -0.33 5.15
N ALA A 55 -11.27 -0.02 6.39
CA ALA A 55 -10.77 1.17 7.08
C ALA A 55 -9.25 1.15 7.33
N VAL A 56 -8.64 -0.03 7.28
CA VAL A 56 -7.21 -0.26 7.48
C VAL A 56 -6.67 -1.08 6.31
N GLY A 57 -5.65 -0.54 5.64
CA GLY A 57 -4.89 -1.21 4.60
C GLY A 57 -3.63 -1.88 5.13
N LYS A 58 -2.99 -2.69 4.28
CA LYS A 58 -1.78 -3.45 4.61
C LYS A 58 -0.72 -3.27 3.55
N MET A 59 0.53 -3.09 3.99
CA MET A 59 1.69 -2.97 3.13
C MET A 59 2.89 -3.69 3.73
N PRO A 60 3.44 -4.72 3.06
CA PRO A 60 4.67 -5.36 3.52
C PRO A 60 5.85 -4.39 3.42
N LEU A 61 6.52 -4.12 4.55
CA LEU A 61 7.78 -3.37 4.56
C LEU A 61 8.90 -4.32 4.11
N VAL A 62 9.51 -4.03 2.96
CA VAL A 62 10.52 -4.91 2.36
C VAL A 62 11.93 -4.38 2.48
N PHE A 63 12.09 -3.08 2.70
CA PHE A 63 13.39 -2.45 2.82
C PHE A 63 13.28 -1.15 3.63
N ARG A 64 14.26 -0.90 4.48
CA ARG A 64 14.46 0.33 5.22
C ARG A 64 15.96 0.65 5.24
N PHE A 65 16.31 1.81 4.70
CA PHE A 65 17.69 2.26 4.65
C PHE A 65 17.72 3.76 4.94
N GLU A 66 18.55 4.15 5.91
CA GLU A 66 18.62 5.52 6.42
C GLU A 66 17.22 6.07 6.77
N ASP A 67 16.75 7.05 6.01
CA ASP A 67 15.48 7.74 6.17
C ASP A 67 14.39 7.24 5.20
N VAL A 68 14.66 6.20 4.40
CA VAL A 68 13.73 5.65 3.41
C VAL A 68 13.13 4.34 3.88
N SER A 69 11.81 4.20 3.73
CA SER A 69 11.08 2.94 3.89
C SER A 69 10.37 2.58 2.59
N LEU A 70 10.61 1.37 2.08
CA LEU A 70 9.99 0.84 0.86
C LEU A 70 9.09 -0.35 1.16
N PHE A 71 7.90 -0.29 0.58
CA PHE A 71 6.87 -1.29 0.74
C PHE A 71 6.56 -1.93 -0.60
N LYS A 72 6.23 -3.22 -0.56
CA LYS A 72 5.90 -4.00 -1.77
C LYS A 72 4.48 -4.52 -1.70
N PRO A 73 3.48 -3.70 -2.06
CA PRO A 73 2.13 -4.21 -2.27
C PRO A 73 2.10 -5.16 -3.47
N LYS A 74 1.09 -6.04 -3.52
CA LYS A 74 0.92 -6.98 -4.63
C LYS A 74 0.12 -6.30 -5.75
N ILE A 75 0.83 -5.77 -6.74
CA ILE A 75 0.21 -5.19 -7.93
C ILE A 75 -0.29 -6.31 -8.87
N GLY A 76 -1.51 -6.17 -9.38
CA GLY A 76 -2.06 -7.08 -10.38
C GLY A 76 -1.32 -7.01 -11.71
N LYS A 77 -1.29 -8.10 -12.47
CA LYS A 77 -0.70 -8.11 -13.82
C LYS A 77 -1.45 -7.13 -14.72
N GLY A 78 -0.72 -6.34 -15.51
CA GLY A 78 -1.29 -5.41 -16.48
C GLY A 78 -1.83 -4.11 -15.86
N VAL A 79 -1.70 -3.90 -14.56
CA VAL A 79 -2.00 -2.61 -13.93
C VAL A 79 -0.86 -1.65 -14.26
N GLY A 80 -1.14 -0.66 -15.11
CA GLY A 80 -0.20 0.41 -15.44
C GLY A 80 -0.24 1.54 -14.41
N ILE A 81 0.91 1.89 -13.86
CA ILE A 81 1.10 3.03 -12.97
C ILE A 81 1.80 4.11 -13.78
N ILE A 82 1.03 4.84 -14.59
CA ILE A 82 1.61 5.89 -15.44
C ILE A 82 2.21 7.03 -14.59
N PRO A 83 3.18 7.80 -15.11
CA PRO A 83 3.62 9.03 -14.44
C PRO A 83 2.43 9.96 -14.15
N GLU A 84 2.28 10.36 -12.89
CA GLU A 84 1.17 11.15 -12.37
C GLU A 84 1.63 11.87 -11.08
N ASN A 85 1.44 13.18 -10.99
CA ASN A 85 1.91 13.98 -9.84
C ASN A 85 3.41 13.74 -9.50
N THR A 86 4.25 13.73 -10.52
CA THR A 86 5.70 13.57 -10.34
C THR A 86 6.31 14.83 -9.75
N PRO A 87 7.14 14.76 -8.68
CA PRO A 87 7.81 15.95 -8.16
C PRO A 87 8.69 16.63 -9.20
N THR A 88 8.77 17.95 -9.12
CA THR A 88 9.64 18.77 -9.98
C THR A 88 10.77 19.46 -9.21
N GLY A 89 10.88 19.20 -7.90
CA GLY A 89 11.86 19.81 -7.02
C GLY A 89 11.91 19.08 -5.69
N GLU A 90 12.32 19.79 -4.64
CA GLU A 90 12.41 19.22 -3.30
C GLU A 90 11.10 18.59 -2.85
N VAL A 91 11.18 17.31 -2.46
CA VAL A 91 10.08 16.57 -1.89
C VAL A 91 10.15 16.72 -0.37
N PRO A 92 9.07 17.20 0.29
CA PRO A 92 9.05 17.30 1.74
C PRO A 92 9.17 15.95 2.44
N ALA A 93 9.68 15.98 3.68
CA ALA A 93 9.64 14.84 4.58
C ALA A 93 8.23 14.27 4.72
N PHE A 94 8.16 12.96 4.98
CA PHE A 94 6.94 12.17 5.17
C PHE A 94 5.97 12.19 3.98
N THR A 95 6.47 12.53 2.78
CA THR A 95 5.70 12.36 1.55
C THR A 95 5.53 10.87 1.25
N LEU A 96 4.29 10.48 0.96
CA LEU A 96 3.93 9.13 0.53
C LEU A 96 3.89 9.09 -1.00
N ALA A 97 4.61 8.14 -1.59
CA ALA A 97 4.69 8.03 -3.04
C ALA A 97 4.66 6.59 -3.54
N MET A 98 4.36 6.42 -4.83
CA MET A 98 4.40 5.14 -5.53
C MET A 98 5.31 5.23 -6.75
N THR A 99 6.15 4.23 -6.97
CA THR A 99 6.99 4.15 -8.17
C THR A 99 6.12 3.89 -9.40
N ASN A 100 6.33 4.69 -10.44
CA ASN A 100 5.61 4.59 -11.71
C ASN A 100 6.34 3.74 -12.75
N ASP A 101 5.68 3.52 -13.89
CA ASP A 101 6.11 2.63 -14.97
C ASP A 101 7.38 3.11 -15.70
N SER A 102 7.88 4.31 -15.44
CA SER A 102 9.18 4.75 -15.97
C SER A 102 10.37 4.06 -15.30
N ARG A 103 10.13 3.30 -14.23
CA ARG A 103 11.15 2.58 -13.45
C ARG A 103 10.84 1.10 -13.33
N ARG A 104 11.89 0.30 -13.12
CA ARG A 104 11.76 -1.16 -12.94
C ARG A 104 11.05 -1.53 -11.65
N GLY A 105 11.10 -0.65 -10.64
CA GLY A 105 10.44 -0.80 -9.36
C GLY A 105 8.96 -0.43 -9.33
N ALA A 106 8.28 -0.33 -10.48
CA ALA A 106 6.88 0.07 -10.58
C ALA A 106 5.99 -0.63 -9.53
N GLY A 107 5.21 0.15 -8.80
CA GLY A 107 4.31 -0.33 -7.76
C GLY A 107 4.92 -0.44 -6.36
N MET A 108 6.21 -0.19 -6.18
CA MET A 108 6.75 0.04 -4.84
C MET A 108 6.15 1.30 -4.25
N VAL A 109 5.82 1.26 -2.96
CA VAL A 109 5.41 2.45 -2.21
C VAL A 109 6.60 2.88 -1.36
N GLY A 110 6.82 4.19 -1.25
CA GLY A 110 7.94 4.74 -0.52
C GLY A 110 7.55 5.90 0.37
N ILE A 111 8.24 6.01 1.49
CA ILE A 111 8.20 7.12 2.41
C ILE A 111 9.64 7.52 2.70
N ARG A 112 9.91 8.82 2.70
CA ARG A 112 11.19 9.40 3.14
C ARG A 112 10.97 10.30 4.33
N GLU A 113 11.74 10.13 5.40
CA GLU A 113 11.60 10.87 6.66
C GLU A 113 12.30 12.24 6.64
N THR A 114 13.17 12.49 5.65
CA THR A 114 13.80 13.81 5.43
C THR A 114 13.44 14.39 4.06
N PRO A 115 13.50 15.73 3.88
CA PRO A 115 13.34 16.33 2.56
C PRO A 115 14.46 15.93 1.60
N ASN A 116 14.16 15.81 0.30
CA ASN A 116 15.17 15.49 -0.71
C ASN A 116 14.84 16.08 -2.07
N ALA A 117 15.84 16.66 -2.74
CA ALA A 117 15.68 17.31 -4.05
C ALA A 117 16.16 16.45 -5.23
N GLU A 118 16.83 15.33 -4.99
CA GLU A 118 17.44 14.48 -6.02
C GLU A 118 16.61 13.21 -6.27
N PHE A 119 16.10 12.60 -5.20
CA PHE A 119 15.37 11.33 -5.23
C PHE A 119 14.01 11.45 -4.57
N GLY A 120 13.02 10.78 -5.16
CA GLY A 120 11.67 10.71 -4.63
C GLY A 120 11.58 9.79 -3.40
N PRO A 121 10.43 9.76 -2.71
CA PRO A 121 10.24 8.92 -1.53
C PRO A 121 10.38 7.42 -1.77
N THR A 122 10.35 6.96 -3.02
CA THR A 122 10.54 5.56 -3.41
C THR A 122 12.00 5.19 -3.73
N ALA A 123 12.96 6.08 -3.41
CA ALA A 123 14.38 5.99 -3.79
C ALA A 123 14.65 5.97 -5.30
N GLU A 124 13.62 6.16 -6.13
CA GLU A 124 13.74 6.41 -7.55
C GLU A 124 13.94 7.91 -7.81
N PRO A 125 14.45 8.32 -8.99
CA PRO A 125 14.46 9.73 -9.36
C PRO A 125 13.05 10.34 -9.35
N LEU A 126 12.96 11.66 -9.21
CA LEU A 126 11.67 12.37 -9.09
C LEU A 126 10.67 11.99 -10.21
N THR A 127 11.15 11.88 -11.45
CA THR A 127 10.32 11.48 -12.60
C THR A 127 9.75 10.06 -12.51
N GLY A 128 10.38 9.19 -11.73
CA GLY A 128 9.96 7.81 -11.48
C GLY A 128 8.96 7.65 -10.34
N THR A 129 8.55 8.75 -9.72
CA THR A 129 7.80 8.74 -8.47
C THR A 129 6.51 9.52 -8.61
N ASN A 130 5.38 8.89 -8.29
CA ASN A 130 4.08 9.57 -8.19
C ASN A 130 3.81 9.90 -6.73
N VAL A 131 3.68 11.18 -6.40
CA VAL A 131 3.25 11.58 -5.05
C VAL A 131 1.76 11.32 -4.89
N ILE A 132 1.41 10.55 -3.87
CA ILE A 132 0.02 10.13 -3.63
C ILE A 132 -0.54 10.64 -2.32
N GLY A 133 0.28 11.28 -1.48
CA GLY A 133 -0.17 11.75 -0.18
C GLY A 133 0.94 12.03 0.82
N LYS A 134 0.61 11.97 2.11
CA LYS A 134 1.54 12.24 3.22
C LYS A 134 1.25 11.31 4.39
N VAL A 135 2.30 11.03 5.16
CA VAL A 135 2.20 10.38 6.47
C VAL A 135 2.02 11.45 7.53
N LEU A 136 1.06 11.25 8.43
CA LEU A 136 0.73 12.19 9.51
C LEU A 136 1.43 11.84 10.83
N ASP A 137 1.78 10.57 11.04
CA ASP A 137 2.40 10.08 12.27
C ASP A 137 3.73 9.39 11.97
N ALA A 138 4.81 10.13 12.16
CA ALA A 138 6.18 9.63 12.02
C ALA A 138 6.57 8.64 13.14
N GLY A 139 5.95 8.74 14.32
CA GLY A 139 6.29 7.93 15.48
C GLY A 139 5.99 6.44 15.28
N SER A 140 4.97 6.12 14.50
CA SER A 140 4.65 4.74 14.11
C SER A 140 5.69 4.14 13.15
N LEU A 141 6.30 4.93 12.26
CA LEU A 141 7.26 4.44 11.26
C LEU A 141 8.57 3.96 11.91
N ALA A 142 9.07 4.69 12.91
CA ALA A 142 10.32 4.37 13.60
C ALA A 142 10.30 2.99 14.31
N LYS A 143 9.10 2.48 14.64
CA LYS A 143 8.93 1.19 15.33
C LYS A 143 8.87 0.00 14.38
N MET A 144 8.88 0.23 13.07
CA MET A 144 8.67 -0.80 12.06
C MET A 144 9.95 -1.57 11.79
N ARG A 145 9.79 -2.88 11.53
CA ARG A 145 10.89 -3.78 11.22
C ARG A 145 10.71 -4.31 9.80
N GLU A 146 11.80 -4.40 9.06
CA GLU A 146 11.77 -5.05 7.74
C GLU A 146 11.18 -6.46 7.84
N GLY A 147 10.44 -6.86 6.80
CA GLY A 147 9.75 -8.15 6.75
C GLY A 147 8.42 -8.18 7.50
N THR A 148 8.02 -7.12 8.21
CA THR A 148 6.70 -7.04 8.83
C THR A 148 5.65 -6.43 7.90
N THR A 149 4.38 -6.67 8.24
CA THR A 149 3.26 -5.96 7.61
C THR A 149 3.00 -4.68 8.37
N VAL A 150 2.93 -3.59 7.62
CA VAL A 150 2.57 -2.27 8.12
C VAL A 150 1.12 -1.99 7.81
N TYR A 151 0.41 -1.45 8.79
CA TYR A 151 -1.00 -1.10 8.70
C TYR A 151 -1.15 0.40 8.50
N VAL A 152 -2.05 0.79 7.60
CA VAL A 152 -2.29 2.19 7.29
C VAL A 152 -3.78 2.51 7.33
N ARG A 153 -4.12 3.74 7.69
CA ARG A 153 -5.49 4.26 7.61
C ARG A 153 -5.48 5.64 6.95
N GLU A 154 -6.44 5.85 6.06
CA GLU A 154 -6.66 7.16 5.45
C GLU A 154 -7.44 8.06 6.43
N VAL A 155 -6.94 9.26 6.66
CA VAL A 155 -7.60 10.36 7.37
C VAL A 155 -8.09 11.36 6.33
N LYS A 156 -9.36 11.72 6.39
CA LYS A 156 -10.02 12.66 5.46
C LYS A 156 -10.18 14.03 6.08
#